data_AF-A0A1F6BXK8-F1
#
_entry.id   AF-A0A1F6BXK8-F1
#
_cell.length_a   1.000
_cell.length_b   1.000
_cell.length_c   1.000
_cell.angle_alpha   90.00
_cell.angle_beta   90.00
_cell.angle_gamma   90.00
#
_symmetry.space_group_name_H-M   'P 1'
#
loop_
_entity.id
_entity.type
_entity.pdbx_description
1 polymer ?
#
loop_
_entity_poly.entity_id
_entity_poly.type
_entity_poly.pdbx_seq_one_letter_code
_entity_poly.pdbx_strand_id
1 'polypeptide(L)'
;MSERTERVESLLRELVATFVVAEANPNPLITITRVSVSPNLRDATVFFTTIPDNREQDALVFMKRAGTELRDHIKKRSNLKYIPNFVFEVDGGERARQYIDDLSRKIEEQK
;
A
#
# COMPACT_ATOMS: atom_id res chain seq x y z
N MET A 1 2.34 18.29 6.80
CA MET A 1 2.51 17.75 5.43
C MET A 1 2.40 18.91 4.47
N SER A 2 3.14 18.92 3.36
CA SER A 2 3.02 19.98 2.36
C SER A 2 1.85 19.67 1.43
N GLU A 3 1.03 20.65 1.05
CA GLU A 3 -0.11 20.48 0.10
C GLU A 3 0.28 19.71 -1.17
N ARG A 4 1.53 19.87 -1.61
CA ARG A 4 2.08 19.15 -2.77
C ARG A 4 2.16 17.64 -2.54
N THR A 5 2.57 17.20 -1.35
CA THR A 5 2.70 15.77 -1.02
C THR A 5 1.33 15.11 -0.99
N GLU A 6 0.34 15.76 -0.37
CA GLU A 6 -1.03 15.24 -0.29
C GLU A 6 -1.69 15.10 -1.68
N ARG A 7 -1.46 16.07 -2.57
CA ARG A 7 -1.90 15.97 -3.98
C ARG A 7 -1.26 14.78 -4.70
N VAL A 8 0.03 14.54 -4.47
CA VAL A 8 0.74 13.41 -5.08
C VAL A 8 0.27 12.07 -4.48
N GLU A 9 0.05 11.99 -3.17
CA GLU A 9 -0.50 10.81 -2.49
C GLU A 9 -1.86 10.43 -3.07
N SER A 10 -2.78 11.40 -3.21
CA SER A 10 -4.10 11.15 -3.77
C SER A 10 -4.04 10.67 -5.23
N LEU A 11 -3.21 11.33 -6.06
CA LEU A 11 -3.01 10.93 -7.46
C LEU A 11 -2.44 9.52 -7.57
N LEU A 12 -1.40 9.20 -6.79
CA LEU A 12 -0.78 7.88 -6.82
C LEU A 12 -1.76 6.81 -6.33
N ARG A 13 -2.56 7.09 -5.29
CA ARG A 13 -3.59 6.16 -4.81
C ARG A 13 -4.58 5.79 -5.91
N GLU A 14 -5.07 6.77 -6.66
CA GLU A 14 -6.02 6.54 -7.77
C GLU A 14 -5.38 5.74 -8.91
N LEU A 15 -4.16 6.09 -9.32
CA LEU A 15 -3.45 5.39 -10.39
C LEU A 15 -3.12 3.94 -10.01
N VAL A 16 -2.66 3.72 -8.78
CA VAL A 16 -2.35 2.36 -8.28
C VAL A 16 -3.62 1.53 -8.18
N ALA A 17 -4.72 2.08 -7.64
CA ALA A 17 -6.00 1.37 -7.57
C ALA A 17 -6.51 0.99 -8.97
N THR A 18 -6.43 1.91 -9.92
CA THR A 18 -6.84 1.65 -11.33
C THR A 18 -5.98 0.56 -11.97
N PHE A 19 -4.67 0.59 -11.74
CA PHE A 19 -3.76 -0.44 -12.23
C PHE A 19 -4.09 -1.82 -11.64
N VAL A 20 -4.32 -1.89 -10.33
CA VAL A 20 -4.66 -3.15 -9.65
C VAL A 20 -5.97 -3.72 -10.18
N VAL A 21 -7.00 -2.90 -10.41
CA VAL A 21 -8.26 -3.37 -10.99
C VAL A 21 -8.08 -3.91 -12.43
N ALA A 22 -7.14 -3.35 -13.20
CA ALA A 22 -6.88 -3.78 -14.57
C ALA A 22 -6.05 -5.08 -14.65
N GLU A 23 -5.03 -5.22 -13.80
CA GLU A 23 -4.02 -6.29 -13.92
C GLU A 23 -4.20 -7.41 -12.88
N ALA A 24 -4.83 -7.15 -11.73
CA ALA A 24 -4.99 -8.16 -10.69
C ALA A 24 -6.10 -9.15 -11.02
N ASN A 25 -5.92 -10.38 -10.54
CA ASN A 25 -6.98 -11.37 -10.59
C ASN A 25 -8.15 -10.97 -9.67
N PRO A 26 -9.40 -11.35 -9.99
CA PRO A 26 -10.57 -11.07 -9.15
C PRO A 26 -10.51 -11.71 -7.75
N ASN A 27 -9.63 -12.70 -7.55
CA ASN A 27 -9.48 -13.42 -6.29
C ASN A 27 -7.99 -13.68 -5.99
N PRO A 28 -7.41 -13.13 -4.91
CA PRO A 28 -8.07 -12.30 -3.88
C PRO A 28 -8.41 -10.89 -4.38
N LEU A 29 -9.46 -10.30 -3.82
CA LEU A 29 -9.80 -8.88 -4.07
C LEU A 29 -8.80 -8.00 -3.33
N ILE A 30 -7.98 -7.26 -4.07
CA ILE A 30 -6.96 -6.35 -3.53
C ILE A 30 -7.54 -4.94 -3.44
N THR A 31 -7.52 -4.33 -2.25
CA THR A 31 -8.00 -2.97 -2.02
C THR A 31 -6.87 -2.07 -1.56
N ILE A 32 -6.64 -0.95 -2.26
CA ILE A 32 -5.63 0.04 -1.86
C ILE A 32 -6.26 0.99 -0.84
N THR A 33 -5.76 0.95 0.40
CA THR A 33 -6.30 1.75 1.51
C THR A 33 -5.65 3.13 1.56
N ARG A 34 -4.31 3.18 1.46
CA ARG A 34 -3.54 4.42 1.58
C ARG A 34 -2.26 4.37 0.75
N VAL A 35 -1.80 5.54 0.32
CA VAL A 35 -0.43 5.74 -0.16
C VAL A 35 0.23 6.81 0.69
N SER A 36 1.45 6.56 1.13
CA SER A 36 2.29 7.50 1.87
C SER A 36 3.50 7.83 1.02
N VAL A 37 3.75 9.11 0.78
CA VAL A 37 4.88 9.55 -0.07
C VAL A 37 5.88 10.32 0.78
N SER A 38 7.16 10.03 0.58
CA SER A 38 8.23 10.74 1.28
C SER A 38 8.25 12.23 0.90
N PRO A 39 8.69 13.14 1.79
CA PRO A 39 8.72 14.58 1.50
C PRO A 39 9.55 14.97 0.27
N ASN A 40 10.52 14.13 -0.11
CA ASN A 40 11.36 14.32 -1.29
C ASN A 40 10.73 13.72 -2.58
N LEU A 41 9.55 13.11 -2.49
CA LEU A 41 8.80 12.46 -3.58
C LEU A 41 9.56 11.33 -4.28
N ARG A 42 10.57 10.75 -3.63
CA ARG A 42 11.40 9.66 -4.21
C ARG A 42 10.92 8.28 -3.83
N ASP A 43 10.16 8.14 -2.76
CA ASP A 43 9.72 6.86 -2.23
C ASP A 43 8.23 6.95 -1.89
N ALA A 44 7.49 5.90 -2.23
CA ALA A 44 6.06 5.81 -1.97
C ALA A 44 5.74 4.42 -1.41
N THR A 45 5.12 4.40 -0.22
CA THR A 45 4.60 3.18 0.40
C THR A 45 3.12 3.06 0.10
N VAL A 46 2.74 1.97 -0.55
CA VAL A 46 1.36 1.62 -0.87
C VAL A 46 0.88 0.60 0.15
N PHE A 47 -0.17 0.99 0.88
CA PHE A 47 -0.87 0.15 1.84
C PHE A 47 -2.09 -0.48 1.17
N PHE A 48 -2.27 -1.79 1.36
CA PHE A 48 -3.38 -2.52 0.79
C PHE A 48 -3.90 -3.62 1.72
N THR A 49 -5.16 -3.98 1.56
CA THR A 49 -5.78 -5.15 2.20
C THR A 49 -6.27 -6.13 1.14
N THR A 50 -6.57 -7.36 1.56
CA THR A 50 -7.14 -8.37 0.67
C THR A 50 -8.38 -8.99 1.25
N ILE A 51 -9.36 -9.28 0.40
CA ILE A 51 -10.49 -10.12 0.77
C ILE A 51 -10.41 -11.41 -0.06
N PRO A 52 -10.27 -12.59 0.56
CA PRO A 52 -10.17 -12.85 2.01
C PRO A 52 -8.78 -12.50 2.61
N ASP A 53 -8.73 -12.20 3.93
CA ASP A 53 -7.55 -11.70 4.65
C ASP A 53 -6.37 -12.69 4.73
N ASN A 54 -6.61 -13.96 4.44
CA ASN A 54 -5.56 -14.99 4.45
C ASN A 54 -4.69 -14.99 3.19
N ARG A 55 -5.00 -14.15 2.20
CA ARG A 55 -4.30 -14.08 0.91
C ARG A 55 -3.45 -12.83 0.70
N GLU A 56 -3.18 -12.10 1.78
CA GLU A 56 -2.34 -10.91 1.72
C GLU A 56 -0.91 -11.20 1.23
N GLN A 57 -0.36 -12.37 1.56
CA GLN A 57 0.98 -12.75 1.09
C GLN A 57 0.99 -12.97 -0.44
N ASP A 58 -0.04 -13.60 -0.99
CA ASP A 58 -0.17 -13.78 -2.43
C ASP A 58 -0.29 -12.43 -3.15
N ALA A 59 -1.12 -11.53 -2.61
CA ALA A 59 -1.26 -10.17 -3.12
C ALA A 59 0.05 -9.37 -2.98
N LEU A 60 0.78 -9.52 -1.89
CA LEU A 60 2.09 -8.87 -1.71
C LEU A 60 3.09 -9.33 -2.78
N VAL A 61 3.13 -10.63 -3.07
CA VAL A 61 3.98 -11.19 -4.13
C VAL A 61 3.55 -10.64 -5.50
N PHE A 62 2.25 -10.58 -5.78
CA PHE A 62 1.72 -9.97 -7.00
C PHE A 62 2.15 -8.51 -7.14
N MET A 63 1.90 -7.68 -6.12
CA MET A 63 2.23 -6.24 -6.14
C MET A 63 3.74 -6.01 -6.32
N LYS A 64 4.58 -6.81 -5.66
CA LYS A 64 6.04 -6.75 -5.83
C LYS A 64 6.48 -7.08 -7.25
N ARG A 65 5.87 -8.08 -7.90
CA ARG A 65 6.16 -8.45 -9.29
C ARG A 65 5.66 -7.40 -10.28
N ALA A 66 4.45 -6.90 -10.05
CA ALA A 66 3.80 -5.88 -10.88
C ALA A 66 4.40 -4.48 -10.68
N GLY A 67 5.32 -4.29 -9.73
CA GLY A 67 5.90 -2.97 -9.41
C GLY A 67 6.59 -2.29 -10.60
N THR A 68 7.25 -3.06 -11.48
CA THR A 68 7.86 -2.50 -12.70
C THR A 68 6.79 -2.00 -13.68
N GLU A 69 5.74 -2.79 -13.91
CA GLU A 69 4.63 -2.42 -14.80
C GLU A 69 3.81 -1.26 -14.25
N LEU A 70 3.57 -1.24 -12.94
CA LEU A 70 2.94 -0.14 -12.23
C LEU A 70 3.72 1.15 -12.43
N ARG A 71 5.05 1.09 -12.31
CA ARG A 71 5.92 2.25 -12.54
C ARG A 71 5.77 2.78 -13.96
N ASP A 72 5.71 1.91 -14.96
CA ASP A 72 5.51 2.29 -16.36
C ASP A 72 4.10 2.85 -16.62
N HIS A 73 3.09 2.28 -15.97
CA HIS A 73 1.71 2.75 -16.01
C HIS A 73 1.61 4.19 -15.48
N ILE A 74 2.20 4.45 -14.30
CA ILE A 74 2.22 5.77 -13.67
C ILE A 74 3.03 6.76 -14.52
N LYS A 75 4.16 6.33 -15.09
CA LYS A 75 4.97 7.17 -15.99
C LYS A 75 4.18 7.63 -17.23
N LYS A 76 3.31 6.78 -17.77
CA LYS A 76 2.48 7.12 -18.94
C LYS A 76 1.28 8.00 -18.59
N ARG A 77 0.75 7.89 -17.36
CA ARG A 77 -0.50 8.57 -16.95
C ARG A 77 -0.31 9.77 -16.03
N SER A 78 0.91 10.00 -15.52
CA SER A 78 1.21 11.13 -14.65
C SER A 78 2.32 12.01 -15.24
N ASN A 79 2.22 13.33 -15.02
CA ASN A 79 3.25 14.29 -15.42
C ASN A 79 4.23 14.57 -14.26
N LEU A 80 4.59 13.52 -13.50
CA LEU A 80 5.48 13.65 -12.35
C LEU A 80 6.93 13.80 -12.80
N LYS A 81 7.65 14.78 -12.23
CA LYS A 81 9.08 14.99 -12.48
C LYS A 81 9.93 13.78 -12.06
N TYR A 82 9.53 13.11 -10.98
CA TYR A 82 10.18 11.92 -10.47
C TYR A 82 9.11 10.86 -10.21
N ILE A 83 9.34 9.66 -10.70
CA ILE A 83 8.52 8.51 -10.36
C ILE A 83 9.13 7.88 -9.11
N PRO A 84 8.41 7.84 -7.97
CA PRO A 84 8.94 7.28 -6.75
C PRO A 84 9.19 5.78 -6.89
N ASN A 85 10.07 5.25 -6.03
CA ASN A 85 10.18 3.82 -5.82
C ASN A 85 8.98 3.36 -4.98
N PHE A 86 8.29 2.33 -5.45
CA PHE A 86 7.12 1.81 -4.76
C PHE A 86 7.53 0.68 -3.82
N VAL A 87 7.10 0.80 -2.56
CA VAL A 87 7.15 -0.26 -1.55
C VAL A 87 5.71 -0.65 -1.25
N PHE A 88 5.45 -1.94 -1.08
CA PHE A 88 4.12 -2.46 -0.83
C PHE A 88 4.08 -3.07 0.57
N GLU A 89 3.09 -2.65 1.34
CA GLU A 89 2.86 -3.11 2.70
C GLU A 89 1.40 -3.48 2.88
N VAL A 90 1.16 -4.57 3.58
CA VAL A 90 -0.19 -4.95 3.97
C VAL A 90 -0.63 -3.97 5.05
N ASP A 91 -1.82 -3.40 4.90
CA ASP A 91 -2.45 -2.55 5.90
C ASP A 91 -2.98 -3.41 7.06
N GLY A 92 -2.04 -3.94 7.84
CA GLY A 92 -2.29 -4.80 9.00
C GLY A 92 -2.59 -3.99 10.25
N GLY A 93 -3.23 -2.82 10.14
CA GLY A 93 -3.57 -1.97 11.28
C GLY A 93 -4.33 -2.70 12.41
N GLU A 94 -4.94 -3.85 12.11
CA GLU A 94 -5.52 -4.78 13.09
C GLU A 94 -4.51 -5.75 13.72
N ARG A 95 -3.50 -6.25 13.00
CA ARG A 95 -2.47 -7.13 13.59
C ARG A 95 -1.51 -6.39 14.49
N ALA A 96 -1.10 -5.18 14.11
CA ALA A 96 -0.26 -4.34 14.96
C ALA A 96 -1.00 -3.94 16.25
N ARG A 97 -2.31 -3.64 16.16
CA ARG A 97 -3.17 -3.42 17.33
C ARG A 97 -3.37 -4.68 18.17
N GLN A 98 -3.72 -5.81 17.56
CA GLN A 98 -3.88 -7.08 18.27
C GLN A 98 -2.59 -7.51 18.98
N TYR A 99 -1.42 -7.31 18.37
CA TYR A 99 -0.14 -7.61 19.03
C TYR A 99 0.12 -6.68 20.22
N ILE A 100 -0.21 -5.39 20.13
CA ILE A 100 -0.08 -4.43 21.24
C ILE A 100 -1.10 -4.73 22.35
N ASP A 101 -2.35 -5.07 22.01
CA ASP A 101 -3.39 -5.47 22.97
C ASP A 101 -3.06 -6.81 23.66
N ASP A 102 -2.46 -7.76 22.94
CA ASP A 102 -2.02 -9.05 23.47
C ASP A 102 -0.81 -8.89 24.40
N LEU A 103 0.15 -8.03 24.04
CA LEU A 103 1.26 -7.64 24.92
C LEU A 103 0.78 -6.95 26.19
N SER A 104 -0.20 -6.04 26.06
CA SER A 104 -0.72 -5.26 27.19
C SER A 104 -1.43 -6.16 28.19
N ARG A 105 -2.23 -7.11 27.72
CA ARG A 105 -2.89 -8.12 28.60
C ARG A 105 -1.88 -9.01 29.34
N LYS A 106 -0.82 -9.47 28.67
CA LYS A 106 0.23 -10.29 29.30
C LYS A 106 0.99 -9.57 30.41
N ILE A 107 1.11 -8.25 30.33
CA ILE A 107 1.76 -7.44 31.37
C ILE A 107 0.83 -7.27 32.58
N GLU A 108 -0.49 -7.20 32.37
CA GLU A 108 -1.48 -7.11 33.46
C GLU A 108 -1.66 -8.43 34.22
N GLU A 109 -1.53 -9.59 33.56
CA GLU A 109 -1.65 -10.91 34.20
C GLU A 109 -0.43 -11.31 35.06
N GLN A 110 0.70 -10.59 34.94
CA GLN A 110 1.90 -10.82 35.76
C GLN A 110 2.01 -9.90 36.99
N LYS A 111 0.92 -9.22 37.34
CA LYS A 111 0.85 -8.34 38.52
C LYS A 111 -0.11 -8.90 39.56
#